data_AF-A0A9P7VYL4-F1
#
_entry.id   AF-A0A9P7VYL4-F1
#
_cell.length_a   1.000
_cell.length_b   1.000
_cell.length_c   1.000
_cell.angle_alpha   90.00
_cell.angle_beta   90.00
_cell.angle_gamma   90.00
#
_symmetry.space_group_name_H-M   'P 1'
#
loop_
_entity.id
_entity.type
_entity.pdbx_description
1 polymer ?
#
loop_
_entity_poly.entity_id
_entity_poly.type
_entity_poly.pdbx_seq_one_letter_code
_entity_poly.pdbx_strand_id
1 'polypeptide(L)'
;MKVWAVQYDPALFSEDLYHAGLLVVDSESATRIKKFFRREDACRTLIGRLLPRMMLRDRGVLPQAMTFGATEARKPYITTPDLDPPVAFNVSHDNGLVVMVFGPGTANPPSFTIGIDVMKVRIPGRDSFRSFVETVGDQASLTSLERRSLLSPGVSQDEALRRFFWIWTIKEAYTKALGLGLGFDFSRLEFDVTSDIFRVDAVVPPGWQFTKFMLMQGQDVYLGVVAEFTGGTETTITSENEAHPWLITYDAHLFTQQAVKELQAKEAQG
;
A
#
# COMPACT_ATOMS: atom_id res chain seq x y z
N MET A 1 4.47 -5.34 13.21
CA MET A 1 3.92 -4.57 12.07
C MET A 1 2.41 -4.40 12.25
N LYS A 2 1.83 -3.30 11.75
CA LYS A 2 0.38 -3.02 11.69
C LYS A 2 0.01 -2.50 10.31
N VAL A 3 -1.23 -2.75 9.87
CA VAL A 3 -1.80 -2.18 8.65
C VAL A 3 -3.10 -1.46 8.98
N TRP A 4 -3.22 -0.23 8.52
CA TRP A 4 -4.46 0.53 8.51
C TRP A 4 -5.03 0.56 7.11
N ALA A 5 -6.31 0.19 6.96
CA ALA A 5 -7.01 0.18 5.69
C ALA A 5 -8.25 1.08 5.78
N VAL A 6 -8.28 2.14 4.99
CA VAL A 6 -9.35 3.13 4.96
C VAL A 6 -10.21 2.88 3.73
N GLN A 7 -11.46 2.50 3.97
CA GLN A 7 -12.47 2.27 2.93
C GLN A 7 -13.09 3.61 2.52
N TYR A 8 -12.81 3.98 1.28
CA TYR A 8 -13.25 5.21 0.64
C TYR A 8 -14.48 4.96 -0.24
N ASP A 9 -15.59 5.64 0.11
CA ASP A 9 -16.77 5.78 -0.73
C ASP A 9 -16.90 7.25 -1.19
N PRO A 10 -16.76 7.54 -2.49
CA PRO A 10 -16.91 8.90 -3.02
C PRO A 10 -18.26 9.55 -2.67
N ALA A 11 -19.33 8.76 -2.52
CA ALA A 11 -20.67 9.29 -2.22
C ALA A 11 -20.78 9.86 -0.80
N LEU A 12 -19.97 9.35 0.13
CA LEU A 12 -19.97 9.76 1.54
C LEU A 12 -18.91 10.85 1.83
N PHE A 13 -18.06 11.18 0.87
CA PHE A 13 -16.93 12.08 1.06
C PHE A 13 -17.20 13.50 0.50
N SER A 14 -17.79 14.35 1.34
CA SER A 14 -18.23 15.70 0.95
C SER A 14 -17.08 16.64 0.57
N GLU A 15 -17.40 17.70 -0.18
CA GLU A 15 -16.45 18.77 -0.50
C GLU A 15 -15.93 19.47 0.75
N ASP A 16 -16.81 19.75 1.72
CA ASP A 16 -16.42 20.39 2.98
C ASP A 16 -15.41 19.54 3.75
N LEU A 17 -15.61 18.22 3.81
CA LEU A 17 -14.68 17.31 4.48
C LEU A 17 -13.34 17.25 3.75
N TYR A 18 -13.36 17.20 2.41
CA TYR A 18 -12.15 17.28 1.59
C TYR A 18 -11.37 18.58 1.86
N HIS A 19 -12.04 19.73 1.85
CA HIS A 19 -11.42 21.01 2.12
C HIS A 19 -10.88 21.10 3.55
N ALA A 20 -11.62 20.62 4.54
CA ALA A 20 -11.16 20.57 5.93
C ALA A 20 -9.92 19.68 6.08
N GLY A 21 -9.89 18.52 5.42
CA GLY A 21 -8.73 17.62 5.42
C GLY A 21 -7.49 18.25 4.78
N LEU A 22 -7.65 19.07 3.74
CA LEU A 22 -6.53 19.80 3.13
C LEU A 22 -5.88 20.81 4.07
N LEU A 23 -6.59 21.29 5.10
CA LEU A 23 -6.04 22.25 6.08
C LEU A 23 -5.11 21.60 7.11
N VAL A 24 -5.14 20.26 7.23
CA VAL A 24 -4.34 19.51 8.23
C VAL A 24 -3.19 18.71 7.62
N VAL A 25 -2.90 18.94 6.33
CA VAL A 25 -1.68 18.45 5.67
C VAL A 25 -0.73 19.61 5.39
N ASP A 26 0.53 19.30 5.08
CA ASP A 26 1.51 20.33 4.71
C ASP A 26 1.12 21.02 3.38
N SER A 27 1.58 22.26 3.21
CA SER A 27 1.22 23.11 2.06
C SER A 27 1.64 22.50 0.71
N GLU A 28 2.77 21.80 0.67
CA GLU A 28 3.24 21.09 -0.53
C GLU A 28 2.27 19.96 -0.90
N SER A 29 1.89 19.13 0.08
CA SER A 29 0.91 18.05 -0.09
C SER A 29 -0.44 18.60 -0.52
N ALA A 30 -0.96 19.65 0.13
CA ALA A 30 -2.22 20.28 -0.27
C ALA A 30 -2.19 20.79 -1.72
N THR A 31 -1.08 21.43 -2.12
CA THR A 31 -0.88 21.91 -3.49
C THR A 31 -0.83 20.77 -4.49
N ARG A 32 -0.13 19.68 -4.17
CA ARG A 32 -0.07 18.49 -5.02
C ARG A 32 -1.43 17.81 -5.16
N ILE A 33 -2.18 17.68 -4.06
CA ILE A 33 -3.51 17.05 -4.06
C ILE A 33 -4.48 17.83 -4.97
N LYS A 34 -4.46 19.16 -4.92
CA LYS A 34 -5.31 20.01 -5.77
C LYS A 34 -5.02 19.93 -7.27
N LYS A 35 -3.88 19.35 -7.68
CA LYS A 35 -3.49 19.19 -9.09
C LYS A 35 -4.07 17.93 -9.74
N PHE A 36 -4.66 17.01 -8.98
CA PHE A 36 -5.28 15.83 -9.57
C PHE A 36 -6.51 16.23 -10.39
N PHE A 37 -6.59 15.69 -11.61
CA PHE A 37 -7.73 15.90 -12.50
C PHE A 37 -9.00 15.22 -11.97
N ARG A 38 -8.85 14.00 -11.43
CA ARG A 38 -9.96 13.23 -10.85
C ARG A 38 -10.05 13.48 -9.35
N ARG A 39 -11.26 13.75 -8.88
CA ARG A 39 -11.55 13.98 -7.46
C ARG A 39 -11.15 12.79 -6.60
N GLU A 40 -11.41 11.59 -7.07
CA GLU A 40 -11.15 10.35 -6.33
C GLU A 40 -9.64 10.15 -6.09
N ASP A 41 -8.79 10.53 -7.05
CA ASP A 41 -7.34 10.49 -6.88
C ASP A 41 -6.87 11.53 -5.84
N ALA A 42 -7.50 12.71 -5.83
CA ALA A 42 -7.23 13.74 -4.83
C ALA A 42 -7.61 13.26 -3.42
N CYS A 43 -8.81 12.68 -3.25
CA CYS A 43 -9.28 12.16 -1.97
C CYS A 43 -8.43 10.98 -1.47
N ARG A 44 -8.09 10.01 -2.33
CA ARG A 44 -7.19 8.90 -1.97
C ARG A 44 -5.82 9.41 -1.52
N THR A 45 -5.27 10.38 -2.25
CA THR A 45 -3.99 10.99 -1.89
C THR A 45 -4.08 11.74 -0.55
N LEU A 46 -5.17 12.46 -0.31
CA LEU A 46 -5.42 13.14 0.96
C LEU A 46 -5.45 12.14 2.11
N ILE A 47 -6.25 11.08 2.03
CA ILE A 47 -6.34 10.02 3.05
C ILE A 47 -4.95 9.40 3.28
N GLY A 48 -4.21 9.11 2.21
CA GLY A 48 -2.83 8.60 2.29
C GLY A 48 -1.86 9.54 3.01
N ARG A 49 -2.13 10.84 3.05
CA ARG A 49 -1.34 11.84 3.80
C ARG A 49 -1.81 12.01 5.25
N LEU A 50 -3.07 11.70 5.54
CA LEU A 50 -3.62 11.70 6.90
C LEU A 50 -3.20 10.46 7.68
N LEU A 51 -3.12 9.30 7.05
CA LEU A 51 -2.72 8.03 7.66
C LEU A 51 -1.46 8.11 8.55
N PRO A 52 -0.29 8.55 8.03
CA PRO A 52 0.91 8.63 8.86
C PRO A 52 0.83 9.75 9.91
N ARG A 53 0.04 10.81 9.70
CA ARG A 53 -0.16 11.89 10.68
C ARG A 53 -0.99 11.41 11.87
N MET A 54 -2.07 10.68 11.60
CA MET A 54 -2.90 10.06 12.63
C MET A 54 -2.12 9.04 13.44
N MET A 55 -1.30 8.21 12.78
CA MET A 55 -0.44 7.27 13.50
C MET A 55 0.58 7.99 14.39
N LEU A 56 1.16 9.11 13.95
CA LEU A 56 2.04 9.92 14.80
C LEU A 56 1.26 10.57 15.95
N ARG A 57 0.02 11.01 15.71
CA ARG A 57 -0.85 11.57 16.75
C ARG A 57 -1.19 10.53 17.83
N ASP A 58 -1.50 9.29 17.44
CA ASP A 58 -1.70 8.15 18.36
C ASP A 58 -0.47 7.86 19.22
N ARG A 59 0.73 8.25 18.74
CA ARG A 59 1.99 8.15 19.48
C ARG A 59 2.31 9.40 20.32
N GLY A 60 1.37 10.34 20.44
CA GLY A 60 1.53 11.56 21.23
C GLY A 60 2.30 12.68 20.53
N VAL A 61 2.65 12.52 19.24
CA VAL A 61 3.35 13.58 18.50
C VAL A 61 2.37 14.70 18.19
N LEU A 62 2.75 15.94 18.53
CA LEU A 62 1.97 17.12 18.20
C LEU A 62 2.00 17.40 16.70
N PRO A 63 0.88 17.85 16.08
CA PRO A 63 0.82 18.11 14.64
C PRO A 63 1.94 19.01 14.11
N GLN A 64 2.38 20.00 14.89
CA GLN A 64 3.43 20.95 14.51
C GLN A 64 4.85 20.35 14.56
N ALA A 65 5.03 19.26 15.31
CA ALA A 65 6.30 18.53 15.40
C ALA A 65 6.44 17.45 14.32
N MET A 66 5.33 17.08 13.65
CA MET A 66 5.35 16.06 12.61
C MET A 66 6.11 16.55 11.39
N THR A 67 7.17 15.84 11.01
CA THR A 67 7.93 16.13 9.81
C THR A 67 8.13 14.87 8.96
N PHE A 68 8.15 15.07 7.65
CA PHE A 68 8.28 13.99 6.67
C PHE A 68 9.33 14.37 5.63
N GLY A 69 10.13 13.38 5.23
CA GLY A 69 11.04 13.44 4.10
C GLY A 69 10.57 12.56 2.95
N ALA A 70 11.31 12.60 1.84
CA ALA A 70 11.17 11.67 0.75
C ALA A 70 12.55 11.30 0.19
N THR A 71 12.74 10.04 -0.20
CA THR A 71 13.97 9.61 -0.88
C THR A 71 14.05 10.23 -2.28
N GLU A 72 15.19 10.10 -2.97
CA GLU A 72 15.34 10.52 -4.37
C GLU A 72 14.27 9.91 -5.28
N ALA A 73 13.94 8.64 -5.05
CA ALA A 73 12.87 7.91 -5.72
C ALA A 73 11.47 8.16 -5.13
N ARG A 74 11.32 9.20 -4.31
CA ARG A 74 10.06 9.73 -3.77
C ARG A 74 9.35 8.84 -2.75
N LYS A 75 10.02 7.83 -2.20
CA LYS A 75 9.49 7.04 -1.08
C LYS A 75 9.43 7.94 0.17
N PRO A 76 8.25 8.20 0.74
CA PRO A 76 8.14 9.05 1.92
C PRO A 76 8.68 8.33 3.16
N TYR A 77 9.24 9.10 4.10
CA TYR A 77 9.70 8.62 5.40
C TYR A 77 9.48 9.67 6.49
N ILE A 78 9.47 9.25 7.75
CA ILE A 78 9.25 10.17 8.88
C ILE A 78 10.59 10.75 9.32
N THR A 79 10.63 12.08 9.47
CA THR A 79 11.80 12.83 10.00
C THR A 79 11.52 13.44 11.36
N THR A 80 10.33 13.19 11.93
CA THR A 80 9.97 13.61 13.30
C THR A 80 11.06 13.16 14.28
N PRO A 81 11.62 14.08 15.08
CA PRO A 81 12.69 13.74 16.02
C PRO A 81 12.17 12.86 17.16
N ASP A 82 13.10 12.20 17.85
CA ASP A 82 12.87 11.49 19.12
C ASP A 82 11.81 10.37 19.07
N LEU A 83 11.58 9.78 17.89
CA LEU A 83 10.78 8.56 17.76
C LEU A 83 11.62 7.34 18.14
N ASP A 84 11.29 6.74 19.28
CA ASP A 84 11.88 5.47 19.74
C ASP A 84 10.79 4.39 19.94
N PRO A 85 10.81 3.29 19.17
CA PRO A 85 11.70 3.05 18.02
C PRO A 85 11.36 3.98 16.83
N PRO A 86 12.30 4.19 15.90
CA PRO A 86 12.00 4.87 14.65
C PRO A 86 10.93 4.09 13.87
N VAL A 87 10.30 4.74 12.89
CA VAL A 87 9.07 4.22 12.27
C VAL A 87 9.26 4.02 10.78
N ALA A 88 9.11 2.78 10.35
CA ALA A 88 8.95 2.42 8.95
C ALA A 88 7.47 2.53 8.57
N PHE A 89 7.17 3.06 7.39
CA PHE A 89 5.82 3.01 6.84
C PHE A 89 5.83 3.01 5.31
N ASN A 90 4.74 2.52 4.73
CA ASN A 90 4.47 2.64 3.30
C ASN A 90 2.96 2.74 3.07
N VAL A 91 2.56 3.43 2.00
CA VAL A 91 1.15 3.68 1.67
C VAL A 91 0.89 3.19 0.25
N SER A 92 -0.24 2.51 0.04
CA SER A 92 -0.77 2.20 -1.28
C SER A 92 -2.26 2.50 -1.33
N HIS A 93 -2.81 2.60 -2.52
CA HIS A 93 -4.25 2.73 -2.71
C HIS A 93 -4.67 2.17 -4.06
N ASP A 94 -5.85 1.59 -4.11
CA ASP A 94 -6.52 1.26 -5.36
C ASP A 94 -8.03 1.39 -5.19
N ASN A 95 -8.69 1.96 -6.20
CA ASN A 95 -10.14 2.21 -6.23
C ASN A 95 -10.71 2.76 -4.90
N GLY A 96 -11.48 1.97 -4.15
CA GLY A 96 -12.14 2.37 -2.91
C GLY A 96 -11.32 2.12 -1.65
N LEU A 97 -10.02 1.78 -1.75
CA LEU A 97 -9.23 1.39 -0.59
C LEU A 97 -7.88 2.13 -0.55
N VAL A 98 -7.56 2.70 0.61
CA VAL A 98 -6.24 3.30 0.91
C VAL A 98 -5.64 2.54 2.09
N VAL A 99 -4.44 1.98 1.92
CA VAL A 99 -3.76 1.19 2.96
C VAL A 99 -2.45 1.82 3.37
N MET A 100 -2.10 1.71 4.64
CA MET A 100 -0.78 2.02 5.17
C MET A 100 -0.29 0.87 6.02
N VAL A 101 0.91 0.37 5.73
CA VAL A 101 1.67 -0.47 6.66
C VAL A 101 2.60 0.41 7.49
N PHE A 102 2.77 0.09 8.76
CA PHE A 102 3.78 0.71 9.62
C PHE A 102 4.29 -0.24 10.72
N GLY A 103 5.48 0.04 11.21
CA GLY A 103 6.15 -0.74 12.25
C GLY A 103 7.45 -0.07 12.72
N PRO A 104 8.18 -0.71 13.65
CA PRO A 104 9.55 -0.29 13.98
C PRO A 104 10.44 -0.30 12.74
N GLY A 105 11.25 0.73 12.56
CA GLY A 105 12.24 0.81 11.50
C GLY A 105 13.51 0.06 11.89
N THR A 106 13.73 -1.11 11.29
CA THR A 106 14.82 -2.03 11.68
C THR A 106 15.98 -2.08 10.68
N ALA A 107 15.70 -1.87 9.39
CA ALA A 107 16.70 -2.03 8.33
C ALA A 107 16.62 -0.90 7.30
N ASN A 108 17.77 -0.43 6.82
CA ASN A 108 17.94 0.58 5.76
C ASN A 108 17.29 1.95 6.05
N PRO A 109 17.72 2.66 7.11
CA PRO A 109 17.27 4.03 7.37
C PRO A 109 17.69 4.97 6.21
N PRO A 110 16.99 6.11 6.02
CA PRO A 110 15.92 6.63 6.87
C PRO A 110 14.52 6.17 6.45
N SER A 111 14.35 5.58 5.27
CA SER A 111 13.02 5.17 4.77
C SER A 111 12.56 3.79 5.20
N PHE A 112 13.52 2.97 5.65
CA PHE A 112 13.35 1.58 6.02
C PHE A 112 12.80 0.69 4.90
N THR A 113 13.03 -0.61 4.98
CA THR A 113 12.61 -1.57 3.94
C THR A 113 11.29 -2.24 4.30
N ILE A 114 10.22 -1.45 4.21
CA ILE A 114 8.83 -1.92 4.28
C ILE A 114 8.03 -1.36 3.10
N GLY A 115 7.14 -2.17 2.55
CA GLY A 115 6.27 -1.86 1.42
C GLY A 115 4.91 -2.52 1.57
N ILE A 116 3.88 -1.90 1.04
CA ILE A 116 2.54 -2.49 0.96
C ILE A 116 1.99 -2.20 -0.43
N ASP A 117 1.26 -3.17 -0.98
CA ASP A 117 0.41 -2.93 -2.13
C ASP A 117 -0.98 -3.54 -1.94
N VAL A 118 -1.97 -3.02 -2.66
CA VAL A 118 -3.33 -3.51 -2.65
C VAL A 118 -3.99 -3.29 -4.00
N MET A 119 -4.72 -4.29 -4.48
CA MET A 119 -5.37 -4.27 -5.79
C MET A 119 -6.80 -4.81 -5.70
N LYS A 120 -7.75 -4.11 -6.32
CA LYS A 120 -9.12 -4.58 -6.52
C LYS A 120 -9.13 -5.68 -7.57
N VAL A 121 -9.65 -6.85 -7.21
CA VAL A 121 -9.83 -7.97 -8.14
C VAL A 121 -10.98 -7.66 -9.09
N ARG A 122 -10.65 -7.22 -10.30
CA ARG A 122 -11.63 -7.01 -11.38
C ARG A 122 -10.96 -7.09 -12.74
N ILE A 123 -11.74 -7.48 -13.75
CA ILE A 123 -11.35 -7.26 -15.13
C ILE A 123 -11.72 -5.79 -15.47
N PRO A 124 -10.78 -4.97 -15.99
CA PRO A 124 -11.10 -3.62 -16.43
C PRO A 124 -12.09 -3.61 -17.61
N GLY A 125 -13.19 -2.88 -17.50
CA GLY A 125 -14.03 -2.50 -18.64
C GLY A 125 -14.68 -3.68 -19.40
N ARG A 126 -14.62 -3.63 -20.74
CA ARG A 126 -15.20 -4.62 -21.67
C ARG A 126 -14.19 -5.69 -22.11
N ASP A 127 -13.03 -5.75 -21.48
CA ASP A 127 -11.97 -6.65 -21.90
C ASP A 127 -12.28 -8.11 -21.54
N SER A 128 -11.81 -9.04 -22.37
CA SER A 128 -11.75 -10.44 -21.98
C SER A 128 -10.57 -10.66 -21.03
N PHE A 129 -10.67 -11.66 -20.15
CA PHE A 129 -9.58 -12.05 -19.25
C PHE A 129 -8.25 -12.26 -20.01
N ARG A 130 -8.31 -12.89 -21.19
CA ARG A 130 -7.13 -13.14 -22.01
C ARG A 130 -6.50 -11.85 -22.54
N SER A 131 -7.31 -10.92 -23.05
CA SER A 131 -6.83 -9.61 -23.52
C SER A 131 -6.21 -8.80 -22.38
N PHE A 132 -6.79 -8.89 -21.18
CA PHE A 132 -6.24 -8.27 -19.97
C PHE A 132 -4.88 -8.87 -19.60
N VAL A 133 -4.74 -10.20 -19.56
CA VAL A 133 -3.47 -10.87 -19.28
C VAL A 133 -2.41 -10.57 -20.35
N GLU A 134 -2.78 -10.49 -21.62
CA GLU A 134 -1.84 -10.15 -22.69
C GLU A 134 -1.39 -8.68 -22.58
N THR A 135 -2.31 -7.74 -22.39
CA THR A 135 -2.00 -6.30 -22.34
C THR A 135 -1.29 -5.88 -21.05
N VAL A 136 -1.78 -6.37 -19.91
CA VAL A 136 -1.25 -6.00 -18.59
C VAL A 136 -0.11 -6.93 -18.18
N GLY A 137 -0.05 -8.15 -18.73
CA GLY A 137 1.08 -9.05 -18.51
C GLY A 137 2.39 -8.53 -19.08
N ASP A 138 2.33 -7.70 -20.13
CA ASP A 138 3.50 -7.01 -20.66
C ASP A 138 3.96 -5.87 -19.73
N GLN A 139 3.00 -5.16 -19.09
CA GLN A 139 3.33 -4.16 -18.07
C GLN A 139 3.89 -4.78 -16.79
N ALA A 140 3.32 -5.91 -16.34
CA ALA A 140 3.78 -6.67 -15.20
C ALA A 140 5.09 -7.45 -15.45
N SER A 141 5.60 -7.41 -16.69
CA SER A 141 6.73 -8.21 -17.17
C SER A 141 6.62 -9.67 -16.75
N LEU A 142 5.46 -10.30 -17.00
CA LEU A 142 5.20 -11.65 -16.54
C LEU A 142 6.20 -12.65 -17.13
N THR A 143 6.82 -13.44 -16.25
CA THR A 143 7.76 -14.51 -16.64
C THR A 143 7.02 -15.66 -17.32
N SER A 144 7.76 -16.55 -17.97
CA SER A 144 7.16 -17.76 -18.55
C SER A 144 6.49 -18.66 -17.51
N LEU A 145 6.99 -18.72 -16.27
CA LEU A 145 6.37 -19.48 -15.19
C LEU A 145 5.03 -18.86 -14.80
N GLU A 146 5.01 -17.55 -14.59
CA GLU A 146 3.82 -16.79 -14.23
C GLU A 146 2.74 -16.93 -15.31
N ARG A 147 3.09 -16.71 -16.59
CA ARG A 147 2.15 -16.89 -17.71
C ARG A 147 1.56 -18.30 -17.78
N ARG A 148 2.37 -19.34 -17.54
CA ARG A 148 1.87 -20.72 -17.46
C ARG A 148 0.88 -20.90 -16.30
N SER A 149 1.17 -20.33 -15.12
CA SER A 149 0.27 -20.44 -13.96
C SER A 149 -1.13 -19.83 -14.20
N LEU A 150 -1.23 -18.86 -15.11
CA LEU A 150 -2.48 -18.19 -15.49
C LEU A 150 -3.24 -18.90 -16.63
N LEU A 151 -2.51 -19.52 -17.56
CA LEU A 151 -3.08 -20.09 -18.81
C LEU A 151 -3.14 -21.63 -18.82
N SER A 152 -2.76 -22.28 -17.72
CA SER A 152 -2.73 -23.75 -17.64
C SER A 152 -4.14 -24.35 -17.81
N PRO A 153 -4.29 -25.47 -18.55
CA PRO A 153 -5.55 -26.19 -18.64
C PRO A 153 -6.09 -26.56 -17.24
N GLY A 154 -7.36 -26.29 -16.98
CA GLY A 154 -8.02 -26.58 -15.70
C GLY A 154 -8.04 -25.43 -14.69
N VAL A 155 -7.36 -24.31 -14.96
CA VAL A 155 -7.49 -23.09 -14.14
C VAL A 155 -8.73 -22.32 -14.59
N SER A 156 -9.65 -22.04 -13.66
CA SER A 156 -10.83 -21.21 -13.95
C SER A 156 -10.41 -19.75 -14.18
N GLN A 157 -11.25 -18.97 -14.89
CA GLN A 157 -10.94 -17.56 -15.12
C GLN A 157 -10.82 -16.76 -13.82
N ASP A 158 -11.68 -17.03 -12.83
CA ASP A 158 -11.64 -16.35 -11.53
C ASP A 158 -10.35 -16.66 -10.76
N GLU A 159 -9.90 -17.92 -10.80
CA GLU A 159 -8.65 -18.33 -10.17
C GLU A 159 -7.44 -17.72 -10.89
N ALA A 160 -7.45 -17.72 -12.23
CA ALA A 160 -6.40 -17.08 -13.01
C ALA A 160 -6.34 -15.57 -12.74
N LEU A 161 -7.49 -14.90 -12.61
CA LEU A 161 -7.55 -13.48 -12.24
C LEU A 161 -6.98 -13.23 -10.84
N ARG A 162 -7.35 -14.06 -9.86
CA ARG A 162 -6.79 -13.98 -8.50
C ARG A 162 -5.27 -14.16 -8.50
N ARG A 163 -4.75 -15.16 -9.22
CA ARG A 163 -3.30 -15.40 -9.38
C ARG A 163 -2.59 -14.20 -9.99
N PHE A 164 -3.15 -13.61 -11.03
CA PHE A 164 -2.60 -12.42 -11.66
C PHE A 164 -2.44 -11.28 -10.65
N PHE A 165 -3.50 -10.98 -9.89
CA PHE A 165 -3.43 -9.92 -8.89
C PHE A 165 -2.47 -10.25 -7.75
N TRP A 166 -2.31 -11.51 -7.35
CA TRP A 166 -1.27 -11.88 -6.39
C TRP A 166 0.13 -11.61 -6.92
N ILE A 167 0.43 -12.01 -8.16
CA ILE A 167 1.72 -11.75 -8.82
C ILE A 167 1.99 -10.25 -8.90
N TRP A 168 0.99 -9.45 -9.30
CA TRP A 168 1.13 -8.00 -9.37
C TRP A 168 1.42 -7.40 -7.99
N THR A 169 0.56 -7.71 -7.01
CA THR A 169 0.57 -7.06 -5.70
C THR A 169 1.86 -7.38 -4.93
N ILE A 170 2.39 -8.61 -5.02
CA ILE A 170 3.65 -8.94 -4.35
C ILE A 170 4.86 -8.26 -4.99
N LYS A 171 4.90 -8.15 -6.33
CA LYS A 171 5.96 -7.43 -7.04
C LYS A 171 5.94 -5.95 -6.69
N GLU A 172 4.78 -5.31 -6.71
CA GLU A 172 4.60 -3.91 -6.31
C GLU A 172 4.94 -3.67 -4.84
N ALA A 173 4.52 -4.54 -3.93
CA ALA A 173 4.86 -4.42 -2.51
C ALA A 173 6.38 -4.49 -2.30
N TYR A 174 7.06 -5.40 -3.00
CA TYR A 174 8.52 -5.54 -2.97
C TYR A 174 9.25 -4.29 -3.51
N THR A 175 8.87 -3.79 -4.68
CA THR A 175 9.52 -2.61 -5.27
C THR A 175 9.25 -1.34 -4.46
N LYS A 176 8.06 -1.20 -3.85
CA LYS A 176 7.75 -0.15 -2.87
C LYS A 176 8.58 -0.28 -1.60
N ALA A 177 8.85 -1.51 -1.13
CA ALA A 177 9.71 -1.74 0.01
C ALA A 177 11.14 -1.30 -0.26
N LEU A 178 11.69 -1.61 -1.44
CA LEU A 178 13.00 -1.12 -1.88
C LEU A 178 13.04 0.39 -2.11
N GLY A 179 11.90 1.00 -2.41
CA GLY A 179 11.81 2.43 -2.71
C GLY A 179 12.41 2.80 -4.06
N LEU A 180 12.46 1.87 -5.01
CA LEU A 180 13.04 2.08 -6.34
C LEU A 180 12.01 2.58 -7.38
N GLY A 181 10.72 2.58 -7.01
CA GLY A 181 9.64 3.10 -7.85
C GLY A 181 9.54 2.42 -9.22
N LEU A 182 9.10 3.17 -10.23
CA LEU A 182 8.92 2.71 -11.62
C LEU A 182 10.24 2.37 -12.34
N GLY A 183 11.40 2.57 -11.70
CA GLY A 183 12.71 2.27 -12.28
C GLY A 183 13.17 0.83 -12.08
N PHE A 184 12.42 0.02 -11.31
CA PHE A 184 12.75 -1.38 -11.14
C PHE A 184 12.34 -2.21 -12.35
N ASP A 185 13.23 -3.07 -12.83
CA ASP A 185 12.92 -4.00 -13.91
C ASP A 185 12.11 -5.19 -13.38
N PHE A 186 10.80 -5.18 -13.64
CA PHE A 186 9.88 -6.23 -13.18
C PHE A 186 10.19 -7.60 -13.78
N SER A 187 10.94 -7.67 -14.89
CA SER A 187 11.33 -8.96 -15.48
C SER A 187 12.31 -9.75 -14.61
N ARG A 188 12.96 -9.07 -13.66
CA ARG A 188 13.83 -9.69 -12.64
C ARG A 188 13.04 -10.35 -11.51
N LEU A 189 11.76 -9.99 -11.35
CA LEU A 189 10.90 -10.53 -10.30
C LEU A 189 10.07 -11.67 -10.85
N GLU A 190 10.01 -12.75 -10.08
CA GLU A 190 9.13 -13.89 -10.37
C GLU A 190 8.41 -14.32 -9.09
N PHE A 191 7.10 -14.49 -9.18
CA PHE A 191 6.31 -15.10 -8.12
C PHE A 191 5.62 -16.38 -8.60
N ASP A 192 6.06 -17.51 -8.05
CA ASP A 192 5.35 -18.77 -8.17
C ASP A 192 4.19 -18.80 -7.17
N VAL A 193 3.02 -18.37 -7.62
CA VAL A 193 1.79 -18.34 -6.83
C VAL A 193 1.30 -19.73 -6.40
N THR A 194 1.74 -20.80 -7.06
CA THR A 194 1.31 -22.16 -6.71
C THR A 194 2.13 -22.76 -5.58
N SER A 195 3.41 -22.38 -5.50
CA SER A 195 4.33 -22.83 -4.46
C SER A 195 4.58 -21.77 -3.37
N ASP A 196 4.00 -20.57 -3.51
CA ASP A 196 4.31 -19.39 -2.70
C ASP A 196 5.82 -19.12 -2.60
N ILE A 197 6.49 -19.04 -3.76
CA ILE A 197 7.93 -18.73 -3.85
C ILE A 197 8.14 -17.43 -4.63
N PHE A 198 8.77 -16.44 -3.98
CA PHE A 198 9.19 -15.19 -4.62
C PHE A 198 10.69 -15.23 -4.94
N ARG A 199 11.06 -14.80 -6.15
CA ARG A 199 12.44 -14.78 -6.64
C ARG A 199 12.81 -13.43 -7.23
N VAL A 200 14.07 -13.07 -7.06
CA VAL A 200 14.76 -11.95 -7.72
C VAL A 200 15.96 -12.54 -8.45
N ASP A 201 16.05 -12.32 -9.76
CA ASP A 201 17.09 -12.90 -10.61
C ASP A 201 17.21 -14.43 -10.45
N ALA A 202 16.05 -15.10 -10.41
CA ALA A 202 15.90 -16.55 -10.20
C ALA A 202 16.36 -17.09 -8.83
N VAL A 203 16.69 -16.23 -7.86
CA VAL A 203 17.09 -16.61 -6.49
C VAL A 203 16.06 -16.13 -5.48
N VAL A 204 15.78 -16.94 -4.45
CA VAL A 204 14.92 -16.54 -3.32
C VAL A 204 15.68 -15.52 -2.46
N PRO A 205 15.22 -14.26 -2.33
CA PRO A 205 15.99 -13.21 -1.67
C PRO A 205 15.90 -13.37 -0.14
N PRO A 206 17.02 -13.66 0.57
CA PRO A 206 16.98 -13.94 2.00
C PRO A 206 16.55 -12.73 2.82
N GLY A 207 15.94 -12.98 3.98
CA GLY A 207 15.58 -11.97 4.96
C GLY A 207 14.32 -11.16 4.64
N TRP A 208 13.48 -11.68 3.72
CA TRP A 208 12.22 -11.06 3.33
C TRP A 208 11.02 -11.78 3.92
N GLN A 209 10.06 -11.01 4.40
CA GLN A 209 8.76 -11.51 4.83
C GLN A 209 7.68 -10.87 3.96
N PHE A 210 6.85 -11.72 3.37
CA PHE A 210 5.66 -11.31 2.62
C PHE A 210 4.43 -11.77 3.38
N THR A 211 3.47 -10.88 3.57
CA THR A 211 2.21 -11.20 4.25
C THR A 211 1.05 -10.86 3.33
N LYS A 212 0.38 -11.90 2.82
CA LYS A 212 -0.82 -11.76 2.01
C LYS A 212 -2.03 -11.51 2.91
N PHE A 213 -2.96 -10.66 2.47
CA PHE A 213 -4.24 -10.43 3.13
C PHE A 213 -5.33 -10.11 2.11
N MET A 214 -6.59 -10.35 2.49
CA MET A 214 -7.75 -10.04 1.67
C MET A 214 -8.71 -9.13 2.43
N LEU A 215 -9.29 -8.16 1.74
CA LEU A 215 -10.32 -7.28 2.28
C LEU A 215 -11.54 -7.22 1.36
N MET A 216 -12.71 -7.13 1.97
CA MET A 216 -13.98 -6.92 1.27
C MET A 216 -14.47 -5.50 1.52
N GLN A 217 -14.90 -4.81 0.47
CA GLN A 217 -15.64 -3.55 0.56
C GLN A 217 -16.94 -3.71 -0.22
N GLY A 218 -18.03 -3.99 0.48
CA GLY A 218 -19.27 -4.43 -0.17
C GLY A 218 -19.03 -5.74 -0.94
N GLN A 219 -19.25 -5.71 -2.26
CA GLN A 219 -19.02 -6.85 -3.16
C GLN A 219 -17.60 -6.88 -3.76
N ASP A 220 -16.81 -5.81 -3.55
CA ASP A 220 -15.47 -5.72 -4.10
C ASP A 220 -14.47 -6.49 -3.26
N VAL A 221 -13.66 -7.32 -3.92
CA VAL A 221 -12.54 -8.07 -3.31
C VAL A 221 -11.25 -7.31 -3.57
N TYR A 222 -10.46 -7.10 -2.52
CA TYR A 222 -9.11 -6.56 -2.60
C TYR A 222 -8.09 -7.58 -2.11
N LEU A 223 -7.01 -7.75 -2.85
CA LEU A 223 -5.84 -8.52 -2.43
C LEU A 223 -4.72 -7.56 -2.06
N GLY A 224 -4.10 -7.78 -0.92
CA GLY A 224 -3.02 -6.93 -0.41
C GLY A 224 -1.82 -7.75 0.02
N VAL A 225 -0.63 -7.17 -0.17
CA VAL A 225 0.63 -7.78 0.26
C VAL A 225 1.46 -6.75 1.01
N VAL A 226 1.93 -7.12 2.20
CA VAL A 226 3.02 -6.41 2.88
C VAL A 226 4.33 -7.12 2.53
N ALA A 227 5.35 -6.36 2.15
CA ALA A 227 6.72 -6.83 1.99
C ALA A 227 7.62 -6.09 3.00
N GLU A 228 8.26 -6.83 3.89
CA GLU A 228 9.15 -6.31 4.92
C GLU A 228 10.49 -7.04 4.87
N PHE A 229 11.59 -6.30 4.88
CA PHE A 229 12.91 -6.90 5.07
C PHE A 229 13.24 -6.92 6.55
N THR A 230 13.25 -8.11 7.14
CA THR A 230 13.54 -8.34 8.55
C THR A 230 14.98 -8.81 8.79
N GLY A 231 15.73 -9.07 7.71
CA GLY A 231 17.06 -9.65 7.77
C GLY A 231 17.03 -11.16 8.05
N GLY A 232 18.20 -11.78 8.22
CA GLY A 232 18.32 -13.23 8.36
C GLY A 232 18.50 -13.95 7.02
N THR A 233 18.33 -15.27 7.03
CA THR A 233 18.68 -16.16 5.90
C THR A 233 17.48 -16.70 5.13
N GLU A 234 16.28 -16.58 5.68
CA GLU A 234 15.08 -17.19 5.12
C GLU A 234 14.12 -16.15 4.54
N THR A 235 13.27 -16.62 3.63
CA THR A 235 12.17 -15.84 3.05
C THR A 235 10.87 -16.53 3.43
N THR A 236 9.91 -15.80 3.96
CA THR A 236 8.62 -16.35 4.36
C THR A 236 7.48 -15.67 3.61
N ILE A 237 6.48 -16.45 3.21
CA ILE A 237 5.24 -15.94 2.62
C ILE A 237 4.06 -16.47 3.45
N THR A 238 3.40 -15.57 4.16
CA THR A 238 2.23 -15.85 5.00
C THR A 238 0.96 -15.79 4.16
N SER A 239 0.08 -16.78 4.31
CA SER A 239 -1.17 -16.85 3.52
C SER A 239 -2.21 -15.84 4.01
N GLU A 240 -3.03 -15.38 3.08
CA GLU A 240 -4.21 -14.57 3.30
C GLU A 240 -5.27 -15.23 4.21
N ASN A 241 -5.22 -16.55 4.38
CA ASN A 241 -6.15 -17.31 5.20
C ASN A 241 -5.83 -17.26 6.70
N GLU A 242 -4.66 -16.73 7.07
CA GLU A 242 -4.28 -16.57 8.46
C GLU A 242 -5.03 -15.41 9.12
N ALA A 243 -5.12 -15.41 10.45
CA ALA A 243 -5.74 -14.31 11.17
C ALA A 243 -4.88 -13.05 11.07
N HIS A 244 -5.50 -11.91 10.75
CA HIS A 244 -4.81 -10.63 10.58
C HIS A 244 -5.16 -9.63 11.72
N PRO A 245 -4.85 -9.89 13.00
CA PRO A 245 -5.18 -8.97 14.11
C PRO A 245 -4.45 -7.63 14.02
N TRP A 246 -3.41 -7.57 13.17
CA TRP A 246 -2.64 -6.39 12.86
C TRP A 246 -3.30 -5.49 11.79
N LEU A 247 -4.35 -5.96 11.11
CA LEU A 247 -5.09 -5.23 10.08
C LEU A 247 -6.32 -4.55 10.69
N ILE A 248 -6.34 -3.23 10.65
CA ILE A 248 -7.42 -2.40 11.20
C ILE A 248 -8.09 -1.63 10.08
N THR A 249 -9.41 -1.74 9.98
CA THR A 249 -10.21 -1.07 8.94
C THR A 249 -10.92 0.16 9.48
N TYR A 250 -10.96 1.23 8.68
CA TYR A 250 -11.65 2.47 8.99
C TYR A 250 -12.55 2.90 7.83
N ASP A 251 -13.62 3.60 8.13
CA ASP A 251 -14.41 4.35 7.15
C ASP A 251 -13.71 5.69 6.84
N ALA A 252 -13.61 6.07 5.56
CA ALA A 252 -12.89 7.28 5.15
C ALA A 252 -13.52 8.58 5.66
N HIS A 253 -14.85 8.64 5.75
CA HIS A 253 -15.56 9.81 6.23
C HIS A 253 -15.25 10.04 7.71
N LEU A 254 -15.46 9.02 8.55
CA LEU A 254 -15.18 9.08 9.98
C LEU A 254 -13.70 9.28 10.28
N PHE A 255 -12.82 8.56 9.57
CA PHE A 255 -11.37 8.71 9.73
C PHE A 255 -10.91 10.14 9.43
N THR A 256 -11.40 10.72 8.34
CA THR A 256 -11.01 12.09 7.94
C THR A 256 -11.60 13.13 8.89
N GLN A 257 -12.83 12.95 9.37
CA GLN A 257 -13.42 13.83 10.38
C GLN A 257 -12.60 13.84 11.67
N GLN A 258 -12.20 12.66 12.15
CA GLN A 258 -11.35 12.54 13.33
C GLN A 258 -9.98 13.21 13.09
N ALA A 259 -9.38 12.97 11.91
CA ALA A 259 -8.11 13.59 11.56
C ALA A 259 -8.17 15.12 11.54
N VAL A 260 -9.24 15.70 10.98
CA VAL A 260 -9.47 17.14 11.01
C VAL A 260 -9.54 17.64 12.46
N LYS A 261 -10.31 16.98 13.32
CA LYS A 261 -10.47 17.37 14.73
C LYS A 261 -9.15 17.31 15.51
N GLU A 262 -8.40 16.22 15.38
CA GLU A 262 -7.20 16.01 16.18
C GLU A 262 -5.98 16.78 15.68
N LEU A 263 -5.87 16.98 14.36
CA LEU A 263 -4.71 17.66 13.77
C LEU A 263 -4.88 19.19 13.71
N GLN A 264 -6.11 19.70 13.84
CA GLN A 264 -6.36 21.14 14.03
C GLN A 264 -6.14 21.61 15.47
N ALA A 265 -6.21 20.70 16.45
CA ALA A 265 -6.06 21.05 17.86
C ALA A 265 -4.65 21.57 18.13
N LYS A 266 -4.54 22.90 18.26
CA LYS A 266 -3.46 23.50 19.05
C LYS A 266 -3.78 23.10 20.49
N GLU A 267 -3.01 22.21 21.10
CA GLU A 267 -3.12 22.05 22.54
C GLU A 267 -2.91 23.44 23.16
N ALA A 268 -3.93 23.90 23.88
CA ALA A 268 -3.83 25.11 24.68
C ALA A 268 -2.61 24.92 25.57
N GLN A 269 -1.64 25.83 25.47
CA GLN A 269 -0.50 25.89 26.36
C GLN A 269 -1.05 25.90 27.80
N GLY A 270 -0.91 24.77 28.48
CA GLY A 270 -1.07 24.64 29.93
C GLY A 270 0.25 24.93 30.61
#